data_AF-A0A3D3VQP9-F1
#
_entry.id   AF-A0A3D3VQP9-F1
#
_cell.length_a   1.000
_cell.length_b   1.000
_cell.length_c   1.000
_cell.angle_alpha   90.00
_cell.angle_beta   90.00
_cell.angle_gamma   90.00
#
_symmetry.space_group_name_H-M   'P 1'
#
loop_
_entity.id
_entity.type
_entity.pdbx_description
1 polymer ?
#
loop_
_entity_poly.entity_id
_entity_poly.type
_entity_poly.pdbx_seq_one_letter_code
_entity_poly.pdbx_strand_id
1 'polypeptide(L)'
;MEKVRMRDSEKPFLDHLEDLRGVILRCAGVIGAGSVLGVMGIGQVMEILRWPLQQAQANLAQPRPNTLLALQVTDPMTVTLQIGIGAGILLALPFVLFFIGQYLLPALDAKERNLLLPVFLVGTLLFLGGALFCYFLVLPRALAFFQELNRWLGLETSWTMTSYTDFALQMLVGFGLSFELPLVMVILARLGILQQKVVAQHRRHAVVALIVLAACVTPTSDPFNLGLMFIPLYGLFELGLAGMGWAQGATRITT
;
A
#
# COMPACT_ATOMS: atom_id res chain seq x y z
N MET A 1 -18.78 -21.82 -47.52
CA MET A 1 -18.29 -22.48 -46.29
C MET A 1 -17.78 -21.39 -45.36
N GLU A 2 -18.70 -20.81 -44.61
CA GLU A 2 -18.45 -19.67 -43.71
C GLU A 2 -18.28 -20.22 -42.29
N LYS A 3 -17.04 -20.25 -41.80
CA LYS A 3 -16.78 -20.57 -40.39
C LYS A 3 -17.26 -19.38 -39.56
N VAL A 4 -18.46 -19.51 -39.02
CA VAL A 4 -18.98 -18.67 -37.94
C VAL A 4 -18.01 -18.78 -36.77
N ARG A 5 -17.20 -17.72 -36.60
CA ARG A 5 -16.35 -17.51 -35.44
C ARG A 5 -17.27 -17.11 -34.29
N MET A 6 -17.71 -18.11 -33.52
CA MET A 6 -18.44 -17.89 -32.27
C MET A 6 -17.57 -16.98 -31.38
N ARG A 7 -18.09 -15.79 -31.11
CA ARG A 7 -17.58 -14.88 -30.07
C ARG A 7 -17.70 -15.58 -28.72
N ASP A 8 -16.75 -15.27 -27.84
CA ASP A 8 -16.57 -15.82 -26.50
C ASP A 8 -17.87 -16.22 -25.81
N SER A 9 -17.96 -17.50 -25.49
CA SER A 9 -18.92 -18.01 -24.51
C SER A 9 -18.59 -17.35 -23.18
N GLU A 10 -19.51 -16.54 -22.65
CA GLU A 10 -19.46 -16.07 -21.28
C GLU A 10 -19.18 -17.27 -20.37
N LYS A 11 -18.03 -17.26 -19.67
CA LYS A 11 -17.72 -18.32 -18.70
C LYS A 11 -18.85 -18.35 -17.66
N PRO A 12 -19.36 -19.54 -17.28
CA PRO A 12 -20.27 -19.68 -16.15
C PRO A 12 -19.76 -18.92 -14.91
N PHE A 13 -20.65 -18.29 -14.13
CA PHE A 13 -20.28 -17.57 -12.90
C PHE A 13 -19.42 -18.42 -11.94
N LEU A 14 -19.63 -19.75 -11.94
CA LEU A 14 -18.85 -20.69 -11.15
C LEU A 14 -17.38 -20.77 -11.61
N ASP A 15 -17.12 -20.74 -12.92
CA ASP A 15 -15.77 -20.75 -13.48
C ASP A 15 -15.02 -19.44 -13.17
N HIS A 16 -15.75 -18.31 -13.10
CA HIS A 16 -15.17 -17.03 -12.68
C HIS A 16 -14.78 -17.04 -11.19
N LEU A 17 -15.61 -17.66 -10.33
CA LEU A 17 -15.29 -17.83 -8.90
C LEU A 17 -14.12 -18.79 -8.68
N GLU A 18 -13.98 -19.80 -9.53
CA GLU A 18 -12.85 -20.74 -9.45
C GLU A 18 -11.53 -20.07 -9.85
N ASP A 19 -11.54 -19.24 -10.89
CA ASP A 19 -10.40 -18.38 -11.27
C ASP A 19 -10.01 -17.43 -10.11
N LEU A 20 -10.99 -16.80 -9.44
CA LEU A 20 -10.74 -15.89 -8.31
C LEU A 20 -10.14 -16.63 -7.10
N ARG A 21 -10.69 -17.81 -6.76
CA ARG A 21 -10.17 -18.65 -5.67
C ARG A 21 -8.71 -19.02 -5.93
N GLY A 22 -8.38 -19.41 -7.16
CA GLY A 22 -7.00 -19.75 -7.53
C GLY A 22 -6.04 -18.57 -7.31
N VAL A 23 -6.46 -17.36 -7.65
CA VAL A 23 -5.67 -16.13 -7.46
C VAL A 23 -5.47 -15.82 -5.98
N ILE A 24 -6.55 -15.88 -5.18
CA ILE A 24 -6.49 -15.63 -3.73
C ILE A 24 -5.53 -16.63 -3.06
N LEU A 25 -5.59 -17.92 -3.41
CA LEU A 25 -4.70 -18.93 -2.85
C LEU A 25 -3.22 -18.69 -3.22
N ARG A 26 -2.93 -18.25 -4.45
CA ARG A 26 -1.57 -17.89 -4.86
C ARG A 26 -1.07 -16.65 -4.11
N CYS A 27 -1.91 -15.62 -3.97
CA CYS A 27 -1.59 -14.43 -3.17
C CYS A 27 -1.30 -14.81 -1.72
N ALA A 28 -2.16 -15.62 -1.09
CA ALA A 28 -1.96 -16.11 0.27
C ALA A 28 -0.67 -16.95 0.40
N GLY A 29 -0.38 -17.79 -0.60
CA GLY A 29 0.86 -18.58 -0.63
C GLY A 29 2.12 -17.71 -0.68
N VAL A 30 2.14 -16.65 -1.51
CA VAL A 30 3.30 -15.75 -1.59
C VAL A 30 3.41 -14.84 -0.37
N ILE A 31 2.29 -14.36 0.18
CA ILE A 31 2.30 -13.63 1.47
C ILE A 31 2.84 -14.53 2.58
N GLY A 32 2.41 -15.80 2.62
CA GLY A 32 2.90 -16.79 3.58
C GLY A 32 4.40 -17.06 3.44
N ALA A 33 4.88 -17.29 2.21
CA ALA A 33 6.31 -17.46 1.94
C ALA A 33 7.13 -16.21 2.31
N GLY A 34 6.64 -15.02 1.96
CA GLY A 34 7.23 -13.75 2.37
C GLY A 34 7.26 -13.58 3.88
N SER A 35 6.22 -14.08 4.57
CA SER A 35 6.14 -13.99 6.03
C SER A 35 7.17 -14.86 6.71
N VAL A 36 7.39 -16.08 6.21
CA VAL A 36 8.46 -16.96 6.67
C VAL A 36 9.83 -16.31 6.45
N LEU A 37 10.07 -15.72 5.29
CA LEU A 37 11.31 -14.98 5.01
C LEU A 37 11.50 -13.78 5.96
N GLY A 38 10.44 -13.04 6.26
CA GLY A 38 10.44 -11.94 7.22
C GLY A 38 10.82 -12.39 8.64
N VAL A 39 10.29 -13.53 9.08
CA VAL A 39 10.63 -14.13 10.39
C VAL A 39 12.07 -14.63 10.42
N MET A 40 12.54 -15.29 9.35
CA MET A 40 13.94 -15.75 9.26
C MET A 40 14.93 -14.58 9.29
N GLY A 41 14.54 -13.44 8.73
CA GLY A 41 15.32 -12.19 8.71
C GLY A 41 14.97 -11.19 9.82
N ILE A 42 14.35 -11.62 10.92
CA ILE A 42 13.80 -10.70 11.94
C ILE A 42 14.87 -9.74 12.52
N GLY A 43 16.11 -10.20 12.66
CA GLY A 43 17.22 -9.36 13.13
C GLY A 43 17.47 -8.17 12.21
N GLN A 44 17.57 -8.41 10.90
CA GLN A 44 17.75 -7.36 9.91
C GLN A 44 16.53 -6.44 9.83
N VAL A 45 15.31 -7.01 9.84
CA VAL A 45 14.09 -6.21 9.78
C VAL A 45 13.96 -5.31 11.00
N MET A 46 14.27 -5.81 12.20
CA MET A 46 14.26 -5.02 13.42
C MET A 46 15.30 -3.90 13.41
N GLU A 47 16.49 -4.14 12.86
CA GLU A 47 17.52 -3.11 12.69
C GLU A 47 17.06 -2.00 11.75
N ILE A 48 16.48 -2.38 10.60
CA ILE A 48 15.86 -1.44 9.66
C ILE A 48 14.75 -0.66 10.37
N LEU A 49 13.83 -1.34 11.06
CA LEU A 49 12.76 -0.68 11.78
C LEU A 49 13.26 0.25 12.89
N ARG A 50 14.46 0.09 13.46
CA ARG A 50 14.96 1.00 14.51
C ARG A 50 15.47 2.33 13.98
N TRP A 51 15.85 2.43 12.70
CA TRP A 51 16.44 3.64 12.15
C TRP A 51 15.51 4.87 12.16
N PRO A 52 14.21 4.78 11.79
CA PRO A 52 13.28 5.91 11.89
C PRO A 52 13.13 6.46 13.31
N LEU A 53 13.18 5.57 14.31
CA LEU A 53 13.15 5.94 15.72
C LEU A 53 14.40 6.72 16.12
N GLN A 54 15.58 6.29 15.67
CA GLN A 54 16.83 7.01 15.91
C GLN A 54 16.80 8.40 15.30
N GLN A 55 16.29 8.54 14.08
CA GLN A 55 16.17 9.84 13.41
C GLN A 55 15.21 10.78 14.12
N ALA A 56 14.09 10.27 14.63
CA ALA A 56 13.17 11.07 15.42
C ALA A 56 13.82 11.56 16.74
N GLN A 57 14.72 10.77 17.33
CA GLN A 57 15.44 11.10 18.57
C GLN A 57 16.70 11.95 18.35
N ALA A 58 17.30 11.94 17.16
CA ALA A 58 18.55 12.64 16.86
C ALA A 58 18.45 14.18 17.03
N ASN A 59 17.23 14.73 16.94
CA ASN A 59 16.98 16.15 17.13
C ASN A 59 16.82 16.56 18.61
N LEU A 60 17.01 15.63 19.56
CA LEU A 60 16.90 15.90 20.99
C LEU A 60 18.24 16.32 21.60
N ALA A 61 18.17 17.21 22.60
CA ALA A 61 19.32 17.62 23.41
C ALA A 61 19.90 16.50 24.28
N GLN A 62 19.12 15.43 24.55
CA GLN A 62 19.57 14.23 25.26
C GLN A 62 19.05 12.97 24.54
N PRO A 63 19.89 12.29 23.75
CA PRO A 63 19.53 11.02 23.12
C PRO A 63 19.26 9.98 24.20
N ARG A 64 18.02 9.48 24.30
CA ARG A 64 17.70 8.34 25.16
C ARG A 64 18.26 7.06 24.52
N PRO A 65 18.61 6.04 25.32
CA PRO A 65 18.95 4.74 24.75
C PRO A 65 17.79 4.27 23.87
N ASN A 66 18.10 3.89 22.63
CA ASN A 66 17.13 3.47 21.61
C ASN A 66 16.59 2.05 21.91
N THR A 67 16.29 1.80 23.18
CA THR A 67 15.86 0.53 23.74
C THR A 67 14.34 0.51 23.76
N LEU A 68 13.77 -0.33 22.89
CA LEU A 68 12.35 -0.67 22.94
C LEU A 68 12.10 -1.54 24.18
N LEU A 69 11.10 -1.18 24.97
CA LEU A 69 10.74 -1.93 26.17
C LEU A 69 9.88 -3.14 25.80
N ALA A 70 10.19 -4.29 26.37
CA ALA A 70 9.28 -5.44 26.42
C ALA A 70 8.64 -5.45 27.81
N LEU A 71 7.37 -5.06 27.88
CA LEU A 71 6.62 -4.99 29.14
C LEU A 71 5.89 -6.30 29.41
N GLN A 72 5.52 -7.02 28.35
CA GLN A 72 4.84 -8.30 28.45
C GLN A 72 5.77 -9.44 28.01
N VAL A 73 5.62 -10.60 28.65
CA VAL A 73 6.37 -11.82 28.28
C VAL A 73 6.04 -12.27 26.85
N THR A 74 4.85 -11.93 26.37
CA THR A 74 4.37 -12.24 25.01
C THR A 74 4.89 -11.30 23.92
N ASP A 75 5.49 -10.15 24.28
CA ASP A 75 5.91 -9.12 23.31
C ASP A 75 6.83 -9.67 22.21
N PRO A 76 7.87 -10.48 22.49
CA PRO A 76 8.73 -11.00 21.44
C PRO A 76 7.99 -11.88 20.43
N MET A 77 7.02 -12.68 20.88
CA MET A 77 6.22 -13.55 20.00
C MET A 77 5.27 -12.71 19.14
N THR A 78 4.59 -11.73 19.73
CA THR A 78 3.70 -10.82 18.99
C THR A 78 4.47 -10.04 17.93
N VAL A 79 5.63 -9.49 18.28
CA VAL A 79 6.49 -8.74 17.35
C VAL A 79 7.00 -9.63 16.22
N THR A 80 7.34 -10.89 16.52
CA THR A 80 7.77 -11.85 15.50
C THR A 80 6.67 -12.10 14.47
N LEU A 81 5.42 -12.29 14.94
CA LEU A 81 4.27 -12.48 14.06
C LEU A 81 3.95 -11.22 13.25
N GLN A 82 3.99 -10.04 13.88
CA GLN A 82 3.78 -8.76 13.21
C GLN A 82 4.81 -8.54 12.11
N ILE A 83 6.10 -8.73 12.40
CA ILE A 83 7.18 -8.62 11.41
C ILE A 83 7.00 -9.62 10.29
N GLY A 84 6.68 -10.87 10.62
CA GLY A 84 6.37 -11.89 9.62
C GLY A 84 5.29 -11.42 8.67
N ILE A 85 4.10 -11.10 9.17
CA ILE A 85 2.96 -10.70 8.34
C ILE A 85 3.25 -9.40 7.57
N GLY A 86 3.78 -8.38 8.24
CA GLY A 86 4.07 -7.08 7.64
C GLY A 86 5.12 -7.17 6.53
N ALA A 87 6.24 -7.83 6.79
CA ALA A 87 7.27 -8.09 5.77
C ALA A 87 6.74 -8.98 4.65
N GLY A 88 5.91 -9.98 4.99
CA GLY A 88 5.26 -10.85 4.01
C GLY A 88 4.38 -10.09 3.04
N ILE A 89 3.56 -9.16 3.53
CA ILE A 89 2.73 -8.29 2.68
C ILE A 89 3.64 -7.40 1.83
N LEU A 90 4.63 -6.72 2.42
CA LEU A 90 5.54 -5.83 1.69
C LEU A 90 6.31 -6.56 0.56
N LEU A 91 6.81 -7.76 0.83
CA LEU A 91 7.57 -8.56 -0.14
C LEU A 91 6.67 -9.24 -1.18
N ALA A 92 5.46 -9.63 -0.80
CA ALA A 92 4.53 -10.31 -1.70
C ALA A 92 3.82 -9.36 -2.65
N LEU A 93 3.74 -8.06 -2.32
CA LEU A 93 2.91 -7.12 -3.06
C LEU A 93 3.19 -7.04 -4.57
N PRO A 94 4.46 -7.06 -5.04
CA PRO A 94 4.73 -7.15 -6.47
C PRO A 94 4.04 -8.36 -7.11
N PHE A 95 4.20 -9.54 -6.50
CA PHE A 95 3.58 -10.78 -7.00
C PHE A 95 2.05 -10.73 -6.92
N VAL A 96 1.49 -10.12 -5.87
CA VAL A 96 0.04 -9.93 -5.72
C VAL A 96 -0.50 -9.08 -6.87
N LEU A 97 0.15 -7.95 -7.20
CA LEU A 97 -0.23 -7.11 -8.34
C LEU A 97 -0.16 -7.89 -9.65
N PHE A 98 0.85 -8.73 -9.82
CA PHE A 98 0.97 -9.58 -10.99
C PHE A 98 -0.17 -10.59 -11.11
N PHE A 99 -0.54 -11.27 -10.02
CA PHE A 99 -1.65 -12.24 -10.04
C PHE A 99 -3.01 -11.57 -10.25
N ILE A 100 -3.24 -10.40 -9.65
CA ILE A 100 -4.46 -9.61 -9.88
C ILE A 100 -4.52 -9.15 -11.34
N GLY A 101 -3.41 -8.66 -11.90
CA GLY A 101 -3.31 -8.29 -13.31
C GLY A 101 -3.59 -9.49 -14.23
N GLN A 102 -3.09 -10.67 -13.89
CA GLN A 102 -3.40 -11.89 -14.65
C GLN A 102 -4.88 -12.28 -14.59
N TYR A 103 -5.54 -12.08 -13.46
CA TYR A 103 -6.98 -12.33 -13.32
C TYR A 103 -7.81 -11.37 -14.17
N LEU A 104 -7.35 -10.11 -14.29
CA LEU A 104 -7.99 -9.09 -15.12
C LEU A 104 -7.78 -9.32 -16.62
N LEU A 105 -6.76 -10.09 -17.04
CA LEU A 105 -6.43 -10.38 -18.46
C LEU A 105 -7.61 -10.72 -19.36
N PRO A 106 -8.60 -11.55 -18.97
CA PRO A 106 -9.71 -11.91 -19.85
C PRO A 106 -10.59 -10.71 -20.23
N ALA A 107 -10.57 -9.64 -19.42
CA ALA A 107 -11.29 -8.40 -19.71
C ALA A 107 -10.49 -7.45 -20.62
N LEU A 108 -9.21 -7.74 -20.89
CA LEU A 108 -8.34 -6.95 -21.76
C LEU A 108 -8.25 -7.57 -23.15
N ASP A 109 -8.21 -6.72 -24.17
CA ASP A 109 -8.08 -7.15 -25.56
C ASP A 109 -6.74 -7.87 -25.80
N ALA A 110 -6.67 -8.75 -26.80
CA ALA A 110 -5.44 -9.52 -27.09
C ALA A 110 -4.20 -8.63 -27.35
N LYS A 111 -4.40 -7.38 -27.80
CA LYS A 111 -3.36 -6.36 -27.99
C LYS A 111 -2.93 -5.69 -26.68
N GLU A 112 -3.78 -5.69 -25.65
CA GLU A 112 -3.54 -5.05 -24.36
C GLU A 112 -2.83 -5.97 -23.36
N ARG A 113 -2.70 -7.27 -23.67
CA ARG A 113 -1.93 -8.23 -22.88
C ARG A 113 -0.47 -7.80 -22.65
N ASN A 114 0.12 -7.07 -23.61
CA ASN A 114 1.47 -6.52 -23.48
C ASN A 114 1.57 -5.35 -22.49
N LEU A 115 0.43 -4.76 -22.07
CA LEU A 115 0.39 -3.77 -21.00
C LEU A 115 0.58 -4.41 -19.61
N LEU A 116 0.44 -5.73 -19.53
CA LEU A 116 0.73 -6.55 -18.34
C LEU A 116 2.00 -6.14 -17.61
N LEU A 117 3.09 -6.25 -18.36
CA LEU A 117 4.45 -6.08 -17.89
C LEU A 117 4.74 -4.63 -17.44
N PRO A 118 4.45 -3.57 -18.21
CA PRO A 118 4.69 -2.20 -17.75
C PRO A 118 3.82 -1.82 -16.57
N VAL A 119 2.56 -2.29 -16.50
CA VAL A 119 1.69 -2.03 -15.33
C VAL A 119 2.26 -2.66 -14.06
N PHE A 120 2.70 -3.91 -14.15
CA PHE A 120 3.35 -4.60 -13.03
C PHE A 120 4.62 -3.88 -12.57
N LEU A 121 5.46 -3.44 -13.51
CA LEU A 121 6.71 -2.75 -13.20
C LEU A 121 6.43 -1.40 -12.54
N VAL A 122 5.50 -0.62 -13.11
CA VAL A 122 5.09 0.67 -12.57
C VAL A 122 4.46 0.52 -11.18
N GLY A 123 3.56 -0.44 -10.98
CA GLY A 123 2.97 -0.73 -9.66
C GLY A 123 4.03 -1.11 -8.64
N THR A 124 4.90 -2.05 -8.97
CA THR A 124 6.02 -2.43 -8.08
C THR A 124 6.88 -1.22 -7.68
N LEU A 125 7.19 -0.32 -8.62
CA LEU A 125 7.91 0.91 -8.32
C LEU A 125 7.11 1.90 -7.48
N LEU A 126 5.80 2.06 -7.72
CA LEU A 126 4.92 2.92 -6.94
C LEU A 126 4.80 2.42 -5.51
N PHE A 127 4.57 1.12 -5.31
CA PHE A 127 4.51 0.50 -4.00
C PHE A 127 5.81 0.69 -3.21
N LEU A 128 6.96 0.34 -3.81
CA LEU A 128 8.26 0.50 -3.17
C LEU A 128 8.53 1.99 -2.90
N GLY A 129 8.18 2.87 -3.84
CA GLY A 129 8.23 4.32 -3.65
C GLY A 129 7.40 4.79 -2.46
N GLY A 130 6.20 4.26 -2.28
CA GLY A 130 5.31 4.56 -1.15
C GLY A 130 5.86 4.06 0.19
N ALA A 131 6.35 2.82 0.22
CA ALA A 131 6.98 2.24 1.41
C ALA A 131 8.24 3.03 1.81
N LEU A 132 9.10 3.39 0.85
CA LEU A 132 10.30 4.19 1.09
C LEU A 132 9.94 5.63 1.52
N PHE A 133 8.96 6.25 0.88
CA PHE A 133 8.45 7.56 1.27
C PHE A 133 7.95 7.54 2.72
N CYS A 134 7.20 6.51 3.10
CA CYS A 134 6.75 6.32 4.47
C CYS A 134 7.92 6.18 5.44
N TYR A 135 8.84 5.26 5.15
CA TYR A 135 9.97 4.92 6.00
C TYR A 135 10.90 6.12 6.26
N PHE A 136 11.25 6.85 5.21
CA PHE A 136 12.24 7.94 5.30
C PHE A 136 11.63 9.28 5.69
N LEU A 137 10.38 9.56 5.29
CA LEU A 137 9.77 10.87 5.49
C LEU A 137 8.67 10.87 6.54
N VAL A 138 7.69 9.98 6.41
CA VAL A 138 6.47 10.04 7.23
C VAL A 138 6.76 9.54 8.65
N LEU A 139 7.36 8.36 8.76
CA LEU A 139 7.53 7.67 10.03
C LEU A 139 8.39 8.47 11.04
N PRO A 140 9.54 9.06 10.66
CA PRO A 140 10.32 9.89 11.59
C PRO A 140 9.54 11.14 12.05
N ARG A 141 8.74 11.75 11.16
CA ARG A 141 7.92 12.93 11.48
C ARG A 141 6.79 12.59 12.43
N ALA A 142 6.12 11.46 12.22
CA ALA A 142 5.06 10.97 13.11
C ALA A 142 5.60 10.67 14.51
N LEU A 143 6.75 9.98 14.59
CA LEU A 143 7.40 9.68 15.87
C LEU A 143 7.88 10.94 16.58
N ALA A 144 8.44 11.91 15.85
CA ALA A 144 8.85 13.20 16.42
C ALA A 144 7.64 13.98 16.98
N PHE A 145 6.51 13.96 16.28
CA PHE A 145 5.28 14.58 16.76
C PHE A 145 4.80 13.98 18.09
N PHE A 146 4.73 12.66 18.20
CA PHE A 146 4.32 12.02 19.46
C PHE A 146 5.30 12.29 20.61
N GLN A 147 6.60 12.37 20.32
CA GLN A 147 7.59 12.75 21.33
C GLN A 147 7.39 14.19 21.82
N GLU A 148 7.17 15.12 20.88
CA GLU A 148 6.91 16.52 21.20
C GLU A 148 5.62 16.69 22.01
N LEU A 149 4.57 15.95 21.63
CA LEU A 149 3.30 15.95 22.33
C LEU A 149 3.43 15.46 23.77
N ASN A 150 4.15 14.36 23.99
CA ASN A 150 4.43 13.85 25.35
C ASN A 150 5.24 14.86 26.18
N ARG A 151 6.25 15.50 25.57
CA ARG A 151 7.05 16.55 26.22
C ARG A 151 6.18 17.74 26.64
N TRP A 152 5.29 18.20 25.77
CA TRP A 152 4.35 19.28 26.05
C TRP A 152 3.40 18.93 27.20
N LEU A 153 3.02 17.66 27.33
CA LEU A 153 2.20 17.14 28.44
C LEU A 153 3.01 16.84 29.72
N GLY A 154 4.34 17.00 29.70
CA GLY A 154 5.21 16.67 30.84
C GLY A 154 5.38 15.17 31.10
N LEU A 155 5.07 14.32 30.11
CA LEU A 155 5.17 12.86 30.21
C LEU A 155 6.51 12.35 29.69
N GLU A 156 7.05 11.31 30.34
CA GLU A 156 8.22 10.62 29.81
C GLU A 156 7.84 9.62 28.71
N THR A 157 8.39 9.82 27.52
CA THR A 157 8.16 8.91 26.39
C THR A 157 8.96 7.62 26.54
N SER A 158 8.26 6.49 26.60
CA SER A 158 8.83 5.15 26.48
C SER A 158 8.08 4.37 25.40
N TRP A 159 8.81 3.71 24.51
CA TRP A 159 8.24 2.98 23.38
C TRP A 159 8.32 1.48 23.65
N THR A 160 7.18 0.78 23.59
CA THR A 160 7.17 -0.68 23.66
C THR A 160 7.48 -1.27 22.29
N MET A 161 8.12 -2.45 22.28
CA MET A 161 8.50 -3.09 21.01
C MET A 161 7.26 -3.42 20.16
N THR A 162 6.17 -3.87 20.81
CA THR A 162 4.92 -4.22 20.15
C THR A 162 4.22 -3.00 19.55
N SER A 163 4.04 -1.92 20.32
CA SER A 163 3.34 -0.72 19.82
C SER A 163 4.13 -0.05 18.69
N TYR A 164 5.46 0.03 18.84
CA TYR A 164 6.32 0.61 17.82
C TYR A 164 6.28 -0.19 16.51
N THR A 165 6.44 -1.51 16.60
CA THR A 165 6.48 -2.39 15.42
C THR A 165 5.15 -2.40 14.70
N ASP A 166 4.04 -2.48 15.45
CA ASP A 166 2.69 -2.42 14.88
C ASP A 166 2.46 -1.11 14.12
N PHE A 167 2.76 0.02 14.76
CA PHE A 167 2.64 1.35 14.16
C PHE A 167 3.47 1.48 12.88
N ALA A 168 4.75 1.08 12.92
CA ALA A 168 5.65 1.19 11.78
C ALA A 168 5.22 0.30 10.60
N LEU A 169 4.86 -0.96 10.85
CA LEU A 169 4.46 -1.88 9.79
C LEU A 169 3.12 -1.50 9.17
N GLN A 170 2.13 -1.10 9.98
CA GLN A 170 0.84 -0.63 9.45
C GLN A 170 1.00 0.62 8.58
N MET A 171 1.82 1.59 9.02
CA MET A 171 2.16 2.76 8.21
C MET A 171 2.85 2.38 6.90
N LEU A 172 3.88 1.51 6.94
CA LEU A 172 4.62 1.06 5.75
C LEU A 172 3.71 0.40 4.72
N VAL A 173 2.92 -0.58 5.15
CA VAL A 173 1.97 -1.29 4.28
C VAL A 173 0.90 -0.34 3.77
N GLY A 174 0.36 0.51 4.65
CA GLY A 174 -0.69 1.46 4.35
C GLY A 174 -0.29 2.50 3.29
N PHE A 175 0.89 3.09 3.43
CA PHE A 175 1.44 4.01 2.43
C PHE A 175 1.82 3.30 1.13
N GLY A 176 2.43 2.12 1.20
CA GLY A 176 2.70 1.32 0.01
C GLY A 176 1.43 1.06 -0.81
N LEU A 177 0.37 0.55 -0.17
CA LEU A 177 -0.92 0.32 -0.81
C LEU A 177 -1.57 1.60 -1.31
N SER A 178 -1.46 2.69 -0.57
CA SER A 178 -1.99 4.00 -0.97
C SER A 178 -1.34 4.53 -2.24
N PHE A 179 -0.06 4.24 -2.45
CA PHE A 179 0.66 4.62 -3.66
C PHE A 179 0.21 3.84 -4.90
N GLU A 180 -0.57 2.76 -4.77
CA GLU A 180 -1.19 2.08 -5.92
C GLU A 180 -2.43 2.82 -6.46
N LEU A 181 -2.97 3.76 -5.70
CA LEU A 181 -4.19 4.50 -6.06
C LEU A 181 -4.13 5.15 -7.47
N PRO A 182 -3.05 5.84 -7.88
CA PRO A 182 -2.92 6.39 -9.23
C PRO A 182 -2.96 5.31 -10.31
N LEU A 183 -2.28 4.18 -10.08
CA LEU A 183 -2.22 3.07 -11.03
C LEU A 183 -3.61 2.47 -11.22
N VAL A 184 -4.31 2.19 -10.12
CA VAL A 184 -5.69 1.67 -10.15
C VAL A 184 -6.62 2.62 -10.90
N MET A 185 -6.54 3.93 -10.64
CA MET A 185 -7.35 4.93 -11.36
C MET A 185 -7.09 4.91 -12.87
N VAL A 186 -5.83 4.84 -13.29
CA VAL A 186 -5.45 4.78 -14.71
C VAL A 186 -5.96 3.51 -15.38
N ILE A 187 -5.84 2.35 -14.72
CA ILE A 187 -6.33 1.08 -15.23
C ILE A 187 -7.86 1.12 -15.40
N LEU A 188 -8.59 1.56 -14.37
CA LEU A 188 -10.05 1.69 -14.43
C LEU A 188 -10.50 2.67 -15.52
N ALA A 189 -9.73 3.74 -15.75
CA ALA A 189 -10.00 4.68 -16.82
C ALA A 189 -9.77 4.11 -18.22
N ARG A 190 -8.76 3.25 -18.37
CA ARG A 190 -8.47 2.56 -19.62
C ARG A 190 -9.53 1.50 -19.95
N LEU A 191 -10.02 0.79 -18.94
CA LEU A 191 -11.13 -0.17 -19.06
C LEU A 191 -12.48 0.50 -19.32
N GLY A 192 -12.56 1.84 -19.32
CA GLY A 192 -13.80 2.59 -19.52
C GLY A 192 -14.74 2.59 -18.32
N ILE A 193 -14.35 1.97 -17.21
CA ILE A 193 -15.13 1.90 -15.96
C ILE A 193 -15.20 3.28 -15.30
N LEU A 194 -14.10 4.04 -15.37
CA LEU A 194 -13.97 5.34 -14.70
C LEU A 194 -13.71 6.46 -15.71
N GLN A 195 -14.54 7.50 -15.72
CA GLN A 195 -14.35 8.64 -16.62
C GLN A 195 -13.67 9.81 -15.91
N GLN A 196 -12.60 10.35 -16.48
CA GLN A 196 -11.85 11.47 -15.89
C GLN A 196 -12.76 12.67 -15.59
N LYS A 197 -13.68 12.99 -16.51
CA LYS A 197 -14.64 14.10 -16.35
C LYS A 197 -15.56 13.90 -15.14
N VAL A 198 -16.05 12.67 -14.93
CA VAL A 198 -16.96 12.35 -13.82
C VAL A 198 -16.22 12.47 -12.50
N VAL A 199 -15.01 11.93 -12.40
CA VAL A 199 -14.17 12.03 -11.20
C VAL A 199 -13.79 13.48 -10.90
N ALA A 200 -13.44 14.26 -11.92
CA ALA A 200 -13.11 15.68 -11.78
C ALA A 200 -14.32 16.53 -11.35
N GLN A 201 -15.53 16.20 -11.77
CA GLN A 201 -16.76 16.87 -11.32
C GLN A 201 -17.12 16.51 -9.88
N HIS A 202 -16.80 15.29 -9.43
CA HIS A 202 -17.12 14.79 -8.09
C HIS A 202 -15.94 14.83 -7.12
N ARG A 203 -14.95 15.72 -7.34
CA ARG A 203 -13.76 15.90 -6.48
C ARG A 203 -14.09 15.99 -4.99
N ARG A 204 -15.14 16.71 -4.62
CA ARG A 204 -15.58 16.84 -3.22
C ARG A 204 -15.92 15.48 -2.57
N HIS A 205 -16.49 14.54 -3.33
CA HIS A 205 -16.82 13.20 -2.84
C HIS A 205 -15.57 12.32 -2.78
N ALA A 206 -14.65 12.47 -3.75
CA ALA A 206 -13.36 11.80 -3.72
C ALA A 206 -12.56 12.22 -2.48
N VAL A 207 -12.51 13.50 -2.13
CA VAL A 207 -11.85 14.00 -0.90
C VAL A 207 -12.39 13.29 0.34
N VAL A 208 -13.71 13.19 0.50
CA VAL A 208 -14.32 12.49 1.64
C VAL A 208 -13.93 11.01 1.65
N ALA A 209 -13.97 10.33 0.51
CA ALA A 209 -13.55 8.93 0.41
C ALA A 209 -12.07 8.74 0.76
N LEU A 210 -11.20 9.68 0.36
CA LEU A 210 -9.78 9.65 0.68
C LEU A 210 -9.50 9.91 2.17
N ILE A 211 -10.27 10.80 2.81
CA ILE A 211 -10.18 11.00 4.27
C ILE A 211 -10.58 9.72 5.01
N VAL A 212 -11.67 9.07 4.58
CA VAL A 212 -12.10 7.78 5.16
C VAL A 212 -11.04 6.70 4.95
N LEU A 213 -10.49 6.59 3.74
CA LEU A 213 -9.40 5.65 3.46
C LEU A 213 -8.17 5.94 4.32
N ALA A 214 -7.77 7.21 4.44
CA ALA A 214 -6.66 7.60 5.30
C ALA A 214 -6.94 7.19 6.74
N ALA A 215 -8.14 7.47 7.27
CA ALA A 215 -8.51 7.12 8.63
C ALA A 215 -8.52 5.60 8.90
N CYS A 216 -8.90 4.79 7.91
CA CYS A 216 -8.88 3.33 8.02
C CYS A 216 -7.47 2.74 7.99
N VAL A 217 -6.54 3.42 7.30
CA VAL A 217 -5.17 2.92 7.08
C VAL A 217 -4.20 3.48 8.12
N THR A 218 -4.41 4.70 8.60
CA THR A 218 -3.60 5.27 9.68
C THR A 218 -3.83 4.49 10.98
N PRO A 219 -2.78 3.93 11.61
CA PRO A 219 -2.91 3.22 12.89
C PRO A 219 -3.43 4.14 14.01
N THR A 220 -3.10 5.43 13.93
CA THR A 220 -3.56 6.44 14.88
C THR A 220 -4.50 7.40 14.17
N SER A 221 -5.75 7.49 14.64
CA SER A 221 -6.75 8.39 14.08
C SER A 221 -6.62 9.82 14.63
N ASP A 222 -5.44 10.22 15.07
CA ASP A 222 -5.19 11.60 15.51
C ASP A 222 -5.11 12.56 14.30
N PRO A 223 -5.54 13.83 14.44
CA PRO A 223 -5.60 14.76 13.32
C PRO A 223 -4.26 14.99 12.62
N PHE A 224 -3.14 14.84 13.34
CA PHE A 224 -1.81 15.06 12.78
C PHE A 224 -1.42 13.91 11.85
N ASN A 225 -1.45 12.66 12.32
CA ASN A 225 -1.14 11.49 11.50
C ASN A 225 -2.14 11.31 10.36
N LEU A 226 -3.42 11.60 10.60
CA LEU A 226 -4.44 11.61 9.55
C LEU A 226 -4.08 12.62 8.45
N GLY A 227 -3.70 13.85 8.80
CA GLY A 227 -3.25 14.86 7.84
C GLY A 227 -1.96 14.46 7.13
N LEU A 228 -1.01 13.88 7.86
CA LEU A 228 0.28 13.41 7.35
C LEU A 228 0.12 12.31 6.28
N MET A 229 -0.93 11.48 6.40
CA MET A 229 -1.31 10.50 5.37
C MET A 229 -2.18 11.10 4.26
N PHE A 230 -3.18 11.89 4.63
CA PHE A 230 -4.14 12.44 3.69
C PHE A 230 -3.49 13.37 2.65
N ILE A 231 -2.53 14.21 3.05
CA ILE A 231 -1.87 15.16 2.14
C ILE A 231 -1.15 14.42 0.98
N PRO A 232 -0.26 13.44 1.23
CA PRO A 232 0.30 12.59 0.17
C PRO A 232 -0.76 11.86 -0.65
N LEU A 233 -1.77 11.29 0.03
CA LEU A 233 -2.83 10.52 -0.63
C LEU A 233 -3.67 11.38 -1.60
N TYR A 234 -3.98 12.62 -1.22
CA TYR A 234 -4.65 13.58 -2.09
C TYR A 234 -3.78 13.98 -3.28
N GLY A 235 -2.47 14.18 -3.05
CA GLY A 235 -1.51 14.41 -4.15
C GLY A 235 -1.47 13.24 -5.15
N LEU A 236 -1.48 12.00 -4.65
CA LEU A 236 -1.57 10.80 -5.48
C LEU A 236 -2.88 10.72 -6.26
N PHE A 237 -4.00 11.11 -5.64
CA PHE A 237 -5.28 11.19 -6.34
C PHE A 237 -5.23 12.19 -7.51
N GLU A 238 -4.64 13.37 -7.33
CA GLU A 238 -4.47 14.34 -8.42
C GLU A 238 -3.56 13.80 -9.53
N LEU A 239 -2.46 13.12 -9.17
CA LEU A 239 -1.59 12.43 -10.13
C LEU A 239 -2.34 11.34 -10.91
N GLY A 240 -3.16 10.55 -10.22
CA GLY A 240 -4.05 9.56 -10.84
C GLY A 240 -5.04 10.21 -11.80
N LEU A 241 -5.67 11.31 -11.39
CA LEU A 241 -6.61 12.07 -12.22
C LEU A 241 -5.97 12.69 -13.47
N ALA A 242 -4.72 13.15 -13.37
CA ALA A 242 -3.92 13.57 -14.52
C ALA A 242 -3.58 12.38 -15.43
N GLY A 243 -3.14 11.26 -14.85
CA GLY A 243 -2.83 10.02 -15.58
C GLY A 243 -4.02 9.45 -16.35
N MET A 244 -5.23 9.51 -15.77
CA MET A 244 -6.47 9.10 -16.47
C MET A 244 -6.71 9.94 -17.73
N GLY A 245 -6.40 11.24 -17.70
CA GLY A 245 -6.53 12.12 -18.86
C GLY A 245 -5.58 11.74 -19.99
N TRP A 246 -4.33 11.39 -19.66
CA TRP A 246 -3.38 10.88 -20.65
C TRP A 246 -3.83 9.54 -21.26
N ALA A 247 -4.30 8.61 -20.42
CA ALA A 247 -4.77 7.31 -20.87
C ALA A 247 -5.99 7.40 -21.80
N GLN A 248 -6.97 8.26 -21.48
CA GLN A 248 -8.19 8.45 -22.30
C GLN A 248 -7.94 9.26 -23.58
N GLY A 249 -6.94 10.15 -23.57
CA GLY A 249 -6.50 10.87 -24.77
C GLY A 249 -5.89 9.94 -25.82
N ALA A 250 -5.16 8.91 -25.40
CA ALA A 250 -4.56 7.92 -26.29
C ALA A 250 -5.62 7.03 -26.99
N THR A 251 -6.70 6.67 -26.31
CA THR A 251 -7.77 5.80 -26.86
C THR A 251 -8.59 6.48 -27.96
N ARG A 252 -8.70 7.82 -27.93
CA ARG A 252 -9.46 8.59 -28.94
C ARG A 252 -8.79 8.73 -30.30
N ILE A 253 -7.49 8.43 -30.42
CA ILE A 253 -6.74 8.58 -31.69
C ILE A 253 -6.86 7.32 -32.57
N THR A 254 -7.31 6.19 -32.01
CA THR A 254 -7.40 4.89 -32.71
C THR A 254 -8.81 4.48 -33.15
N THR A 255 -9.81 5.37 -33.02
CA THR A 255 -11.18 5.15 -33.51
C THR A 255 -11.52 6.19 -34.56
#